data_AF-A0A7R9VLS2-F1
#
_entry.id   AF-A0A7R9VLS2-F1
#
_cell.length_a   1.000
_cell.length_b   1.000
_cell.length_c   1.000
_cell.angle_alpha   90.00
_cell.angle_beta   90.00
_cell.angle_gamma   90.00
#
_symmetry.space_group_name_H-M   'P 1'
#
loop_
_entity.id
_entity.type
_entity.pdbx_description
1 polymer ?
#
loop_
_entity_poly.entity_id
_entity_poly.type
_entity_poly.pdbx_seq_one_letter_code
_entity_poly.pdbx_strand_id
1 'polypeptide(L)'
;GGGAKAGGGGGGGATLYRYGNVSSASIWYILAYLETICGVRRGDRVWQLAFGSGFKCNSAVWRALRNNTTQHEAWSDFDVEEMRAHLASLPNHHKKTEDATSR
;
A
#
# COMPACT_ATOMS: atom_id res chain seq x y z
N GLY A 1 12.73 17.85 15.22
CA GLY A 1 12.16 17.74 13.87
C GLY A 1 12.61 16.41 13.29
N GLY A 2 11.71 15.44 13.20
CA GLY A 2 11.96 14.17 12.52
C GLY A 2 10.96 14.06 11.39
N GLY A 3 11.41 14.31 10.16
CA GLY A 3 10.61 14.10 8.97
C GLY A 3 10.22 12.62 8.94
N ALA A 4 8.91 12.35 8.90
CA ALA A 4 8.42 11.03 8.55
C ALA A 4 9.10 10.65 7.25
N LYS A 5 9.83 9.52 7.23
CA LYS A 5 10.23 8.92 5.96
C LYS A 5 8.93 8.65 5.22
N ALA A 6 8.67 9.43 4.19
CA ALA A 6 7.76 9.05 3.11
C ALA A 6 8.38 7.81 2.43
N GLY A 7 8.24 6.65 3.06
CA GLY A 7 8.48 5.36 2.45
C GLY A 7 7.33 5.11 1.49
N GLY A 8 7.42 5.72 0.31
CA GLY A 8 6.43 5.56 -0.74
C GLY A 8 6.28 4.09 -1.15
N GLY A 9 5.03 3.64 -1.25
CA GLY A 9 4.65 2.74 -2.34
C GLY A 9 4.37 1.27 -2.04
N GLY A 10 4.41 0.79 -0.79
CA GLY A 10 4.20 -0.64 -0.50
C GLY A 10 2.76 -1.05 -0.20
N GLY A 11 2.11 -0.41 0.78
CA GLY A 11 0.89 -0.97 1.40
C GLY A 11 -0.31 -1.09 0.48
N GLY A 12 -0.51 -0.13 -0.44
CA GLY A 12 -1.59 -0.20 -1.43
C GLY A 12 -1.40 -1.36 -2.41
N GLY A 13 -0.19 -1.50 -2.96
CA GLY A 13 0.15 -2.60 -3.87
C GLY A 13 0.09 -3.96 -3.19
N ALA A 14 0.63 -4.07 -1.97
CA ALA A 14 0.58 -5.30 -1.18
C ALA A 14 -0.85 -5.71 -0.83
N THR A 15 -1.69 -4.74 -0.43
CA THR A 15 -3.12 -4.99 -0.13
C THR A 15 -3.84 -5.48 -1.37
N LEU A 16 -3.65 -4.82 -2.51
CA LEU A 16 -4.28 -5.22 -3.76
C LEU A 16 -3.79 -6.59 -4.23
N TYR A 17 -2.50 -6.87 -4.09
CA TYR A 17 -1.90 -8.15 -4.44
C TYR A 17 -2.47 -9.32 -3.62
N ARG A 18 -2.57 -9.15 -2.29
CA ARG A 18 -3.02 -10.21 -1.39
C ARG A 18 -4.54 -10.36 -1.33
N TYR A 19 -5.27 -9.24 -1.30
CA TYR A 19 -6.71 -9.23 -1.00
C TYR A 19 -7.58 -8.69 -2.13
N GLY A 20 -6.99 -8.13 -3.19
CA GLY A 20 -7.75 -7.39 -4.18
C GLY A 20 -8.29 -6.07 -3.63
N ASN A 21 -9.22 -5.46 -4.38
CA ASN A 21 -9.93 -4.28 -3.93
C ASN A 21 -11.17 -4.69 -3.12
N VAL A 22 -11.05 -4.67 -1.80
CA VAL A 22 -12.17 -4.96 -0.87
C VAL A 22 -12.95 -3.67 -0.54
N SER A 23 -13.14 -2.83 -1.55
CA SER A 23 -13.86 -1.55 -1.46
C SER A 23 -13.32 -0.69 -0.30
N SER A 24 -14.21 -0.07 0.48
CA SER A 24 -13.89 0.81 1.61
C SER A 24 -13.06 0.15 2.71
N ALA A 25 -13.04 -1.19 2.82
CA ALA A 25 -12.23 -1.88 3.82
C ALA A 25 -10.73 -1.87 3.47
N SER A 26 -10.38 -1.69 2.19
CA SER A 26 -8.98 -1.74 1.71
C SER A 26 -8.06 -0.77 2.46
N ILE A 27 -8.55 0.40 2.85
CA ILE A 27 -7.73 1.42 3.54
C ILE A 27 -7.26 0.98 4.93
N TRP A 28 -7.99 0.06 5.56
CA TRP A 28 -7.64 -0.49 6.87
C TRP A 28 -6.61 -1.60 6.74
N TYR A 29 -6.70 -2.43 5.70
CA TYR A 29 -5.64 -3.39 5.36
C TYR A 29 -4.33 -2.69 5.03
N ILE A 30 -4.38 -1.56 4.32
CA ILE A 30 -3.21 -0.71 4.05
C ILE A 30 -2.63 -0.16 5.35
N LEU A 31 -3.47 0.35 6.27
CA LEU A 31 -3.00 0.85 7.56
C LEU A 31 -2.35 -0.28 8.39
N ALA A 32 -2.98 -1.45 8.46
CA ALA A 32 -2.40 -2.62 9.12
C ALA A 32 -1.07 -3.03 8.49
N TYR A 33 -0.93 -2.98 7.17
CA TYR A 33 0.34 -3.22 6.49
C TYR A 33 1.41 -2.20 6.91
N LEU A 34 1.07 -0.92 6.93
CA LEU A 34 2.00 0.14 7.35
C LEU A 34 2.45 -0.07 8.79
N GLU A 35 1.53 -0.40 9.69
CA GLU A 35 1.86 -0.64 11.10
C GLU A 35 2.76 -1.87 11.30
N THR A 36 2.52 -2.94 10.55
CA THR A 36 3.15 -4.25 10.78
C THR A 36 4.43 -4.46 9.98
N ILE A 37 4.40 -4.12 8.69
CA ILE A 37 5.50 -4.37 7.75
C ILE A 37 6.41 -3.15 7.65
N CYS A 38 5.85 -1.93 7.59
CA CYS A 38 6.68 -0.72 7.52
C CYS A 38 7.15 -0.22 8.90
N GLY A 39 6.46 -0.62 9.97
CA GLY A 39 6.78 -0.26 11.34
C GLY A 39 6.43 1.20 11.66
N VAL A 40 5.21 1.43 12.16
CA VAL A 40 4.78 2.76 12.64
C VAL A 40 5.18 2.95 14.10
N ARG A 41 5.93 4.02 14.40
CA ARG A 41 6.44 4.32 15.75
C ARG A 41 5.64 5.42 16.42
N ARG A 42 5.70 5.47 17.75
CA ARG A 42 5.07 6.53 18.55
C ARG A 42 5.49 7.91 18.03
N GLY A 43 4.49 8.74 17.76
CA GLY A 43 4.66 10.10 17.26
C GLY A 43 4.61 10.21 15.74
N ASP A 44 4.77 9.10 15.00
CA ASP A 44 4.64 9.10 13.54
C ASP A 44 3.22 9.50 13.12
N ARG A 45 3.12 10.12 11.95
CA ARG A 45 1.86 10.57 11.36
C ARG A 45 1.58 9.79 10.09
N VAL A 46 0.36 9.26 9.98
CA VAL A 46 -0.12 8.56 8.79
C VAL A 46 -1.25 9.37 8.19
N TRP A 47 -1.09 9.80 6.95
CA TRP A 47 -2.16 10.46 6.21
C TRP A 47 -2.86 9.41 5.33
N GLN A 48 -4.12 9.14 5.63
CA GLN A 48 -4.96 8.21 4.90
C GLN A 48 -5.84 8.99 3.93
N LEU A 49 -5.79 8.58 2.67
CA LEU A 49 -6.57 9.13 1.57
C LEU A 49 -7.35 8.00 0.91
N ALA A 50 -8.66 8.19 0.76
CA ALA A 50 -9.55 7.21 0.13
C ALA A 50 -10.48 7.88 -0.87
N PHE A 51 -10.66 7.23 -2.01
CA PHE A 51 -11.62 7.65 -3.04
C PHE A 51 -12.59 6.50 -3.28
N GLY A 52 -13.89 6.82 -3.30
CA GLY A 52 -14.96 5.90 -3.66
C GLY A 52 -15.64 6.32 -4.96
N SER A 53 -16.61 5.53 -5.41
CA SER A 53 -17.41 5.87 -6.59
C SER A 53 -18.17 7.20 -6.39
N GLY A 54 -18.24 8.00 -7.46
CA GLY A 54 -18.83 9.34 -7.46
C GLY A 54 -17.86 10.42 -6.96
N PHE A 55 -18.34 11.34 -6.12
CA PHE A 55 -17.57 12.44 -5.52
C PHE A 55 -17.16 12.18 -4.05
N LYS A 56 -17.13 10.92 -3.64
CA LYS A 56 -16.83 10.56 -2.25
C LYS A 56 -15.32 10.47 -2.04
N CYS A 57 -14.81 11.32 -1.16
CA CYS A 57 -13.44 11.27 -0.69
C CYS A 57 -13.40 11.23 0.84
N ASN A 58 -12.36 10.59 1.38
CA ASN A 58 -12.04 10.64 2.80
C ASN A 58 -10.57 11.00 2.97
N SER A 59 -10.29 11.89 3.92
CA SER A 59 -8.94 12.33 4.29
C SER A 59 -8.84 12.37 5.81
N ALA A 60 -7.95 11.56 6.38
CA ALA A 60 -7.74 11.48 7.81
C ALA A 60 -6.24 11.46 8.13
N VAL A 61 -5.82 12.26 9.12
CA VAL A 61 -4.44 12.24 9.62
C VAL A 61 -4.44 11.60 11.00
N TRP A 62 -3.71 10.49 11.11
CA TRP A 62 -3.54 9.73 12.34
C TRP A 62 -2.18 10.06 12.95
N ARG A 63 -2.11 10.08 14.29
CA ARG A 63 -0.84 10.13 15.02
C ARG A 63 -0.71 8.91 15.90
N ALA A 64 0.37 8.16 15.74
CA ALA A 64 0.63 6.98 16.56
C ALA A 64 0.90 7.39 18.02
N LEU A 65 0.04 6.93 18.93
CA LEU A 65 0.16 7.27 20.36
C LEU A 65 1.15 6.35 21.10
N ARG A 66 1.42 5.18 20.52
CA ARG A 66 2.33 4.15 21.02
C ARG A 66 3.08 3.50 19.87
N ASN A 67 4.15 2.77 20.17
CA ASN A 67 4.77 1.88 19.19
C ASN A 67 3.82 0.71 18.94
N ASN A 68 3.64 0.32 17.68
CA ASN A 68 3.04 -0.97 17.39
C ASN A 68 4.14 -2.04 17.45
N THR A 69 3.97 -3.02 18.33
CA THR A 69 4.90 -4.15 18.51
C THR A 69 4.27 -5.48 18.11
N THR A 70 3.03 -5.46 17.62
CA THR A 70 2.26 -6.65 17.30
C THR A 70 2.08 -6.73 15.78
N GLN A 71 2.48 -7.85 15.19
CA GLN A 71 2.15 -8.15 13.80
C GLN A 71 0.66 -8.53 13.73
N HIS A 72 -0.09 -7.85 12.87
CA HIS A 72 -1.49 -8.12 12.61
C HIS A 72 -1.60 -9.44 11.85
N GLU A 73 -2.53 -10.31 12.24
CA GLU A 73 -2.69 -11.67 11.70
C GLU A 73 -2.82 -11.70 10.17
N ALA A 74 -3.57 -10.74 9.62
CA ALA A 74 -3.71 -10.53 8.16
C ALA A 74 -2.36 -10.50 7.40
N TRP A 75 -1.29 -10.07 8.05
CA TRP A 75 0.03 -9.90 7.45
C TRP A 75 1.09 -10.81 8.08
N SER A 76 0.70 -11.82 8.86
CA SER A 76 1.62 -12.67 9.64
C SER A 76 2.54 -13.55 8.78
N ASP A 77 2.04 -14.00 7.63
CA ASP A 77 2.65 -14.92 6.68
C ASP A 77 3.03 -14.24 5.35
N PHE A 78 2.94 -12.91 5.27
CA PHE A 78 3.12 -12.20 4.01
C PHE A 78 4.61 -11.95 3.72
N ASP A 79 5.12 -12.53 2.63
CA ASP A 79 6.47 -12.28 2.14
C ASP A 79 6.50 -11.14 1.11
N VAL A 80 7.11 -10.03 1.51
CA VAL A 80 7.22 -8.82 0.68
C VAL A 80 8.20 -9.02 -0.48
N GLU A 81 9.27 -9.79 -0.29
CA GLU A 81 10.26 -10.01 -1.34
C GLU A 81 9.75 -11.00 -2.37
N GLU A 82 8.99 -12.03 -1.95
CA GLU A 82 8.28 -12.92 -2.88
C GLU A 82 7.29 -12.14 -3.74
N MET A 83 6.47 -11.27 -3.15
CA MET A 83 5.56 -10.40 -3.89
C MET A 83 6.33 -9.56 -4.92
N ARG A 84 7.44 -8.91 -4.51
CA ARG A 84 8.24 -8.07 -5.40
C ARG A 84 8.85 -8.87 -6.55
N ALA A 85 9.37 -10.06 -6.26
CA ALA A 85 9.93 -10.95 -7.27
C ALA A 85 8.86 -11.40 -8.28
N HIS A 86 7.68 -11.79 -7.79
CA HIS A 86 6.56 -12.17 -8.65
C HIS A 86 6.11 -10.99 -9.53
N LEU A 87 5.88 -9.81 -8.95
CA LEU A 87 5.47 -8.62 -9.72
C LEU A 87 6.54 -8.21 -10.76
N ALA A 88 7.83 -8.35 -10.45
CA ALA A 88 8.91 -8.08 -11.39
C ALA A 88 9.01 -9.10 -12.53
N SER A 89 8.50 -10.32 -12.33
CA SER A 89 8.47 -11.36 -13.36
C SER A 89 7.33 -11.22 -14.37
N LEU A 90 6.31 -10.41 -14.06
CA LEU A 90 5.14 -10.25 -14.92
C LEU A 90 5.51 -9.55 -16.23
N PRO A 91 4.98 -10.02 -17.38
CA PRO A 91 5.18 -9.33 -18.65
C PRO A 91 4.52 -7.95 -18.62
N ASN A 92 5.30 -6.89 -18.87
CA ASN A 92 4.76 -5.54 -19.03
C ASN A 92 3.92 -5.47 -20.32
N HIS A 93 2.60 -5.36 -20.17
CA HIS A 93 1.66 -5.27 -21.29
C HIS A 93 1.71 -3.94 -22.08
N HIS A 94 2.62 -3.01 -21.74
CA HIS A 94 2.74 -1.68 -22.36
C HIS A 94 3.71 -1.60 -23.57
N LYS A 95 4.31 -2.70 -24.05
CA LYS A 95 5.26 -2.68 -25.20
C LYS A 95 4.65 -3.13 -26.55
N LYS A 96 3.44 -2.68 -26.90
CA LYS A 96 2.89 -2.92 -28.26
C LYS A 96 2.07 -1.74 -28.77
N THR A 97 2.74 -0.68 -29.24
CA THR A 97 2.24 0.23 -30.30
C THR A 97 3.29 1.28 -30.68
N GLU A 98 4.43 0.87 -31.26
CA GLU A 98 5.28 1.83 -32.03
C GLU A 98 5.58 1.38 -33.47
N ASP A 99 5.16 0.17 -33.90
CA ASP A 99 5.46 -0.34 -35.25
C ASP A 99 4.33 -0.19 -36.29
N ALA A 100 3.31 0.64 -36.04
CA ALA A 100 2.15 0.77 -36.92
C ALA A 100 2.03 2.12 -37.67
N THR A 101 3.09 2.94 -37.73
CA THR A 101 3.08 4.21 -38.49
C THR A 101 4.27 4.33 -39.46
N SER A 102 4.70 3.21 -40.03
CA SER A 102 5.64 3.17 -41.15
C SER A 102 5.02 2.39 -42.31
N ARG A 103 4.04 2.99 -43.00
CA ARG A 103 3.66 2.69 -44.39
C ARG A 103 3.18 3.96 -45.06
#